data_AF-A0A9E5KH66-F1
#
_entry.id   AF-A0A9E5KH66-F1
#
_cell.length_a   1.000
_cell.length_b   1.000
_cell.length_c   1.000
_cell.angle_alpha   90.00
_cell.angle_beta   90.00
_cell.angle_gamma   90.00
#
_symmetry.space_group_name_H-M   'P 1'
#
loop_
_entity.id
_entity.type
_entity.pdbx_description
1 polymer ?
#
loop_
_entity_poly.entity_id
_entity_poly.type
_entity_poly.pdbx_seq_one_letter_code
_entity_poly.pdbx_strand_id
1 'polypeptide(L)'
;MTAFTNLDLALKLLAVAEDGQLTRASIKDGEPITWQSGKSLVVLPDQSFSSDDDFILALQNNVTIAFGAAAITLNVCREEMGIKLPDPIDSAQDHLVALIYQIRNCFAHDIAEPTWVMAQRYQRVYDLGYKQIDLSNVNGRPFEYDDIGGLDTLAVLRQRMIGQ
;
A
#
# COMPACT_ATOMS: atom_id res chain seq x y z
N MET A 1 -16.37 -1.75 -4.40
CA MET A 1 -15.28 -1.97 -3.43
C MET A 1 -14.20 -0.95 -3.71
N THR A 2 -13.70 -0.22 -2.71
CA THR A 2 -12.63 0.79 -2.91
C THR A 2 -11.26 0.17 -2.67
N ALA A 3 -10.17 0.81 -3.13
CA ALA A 3 -8.81 0.33 -2.87
C ALA A 3 -8.49 0.23 -1.37
N PHE A 4 -9.01 1.14 -0.55
CA PHE A 4 -8.90 1.06 0.90
C PHE A 4 -9.63 -0.15 1.49
N THR A 5 -10.82 -0.48 0.98
CA THR A 5 -11.54 -1.70 1.39
C THR A 5 -10.76 -2.97 1.02
N ASN A 6 -10.02 -2.94 -0.10
CA ASN A 6 -9.14 -4.04 -0.48
C ASN A 6 -7.92 -4.17 0.46
N LEU A 7 -7.34 -3.04 0.89
CA LEU A 7 -6.30 -3.04 1.92
C LEU A 7 -6.83 -3.62 3.24
N ASP A 8 -8.02 -3.20 3.69
CA ASP A 8 -8.65 -3.76 4.90
C ASP A 8 -8.84 -5.28 4.79
N LEU A 9 -9.24 -5.77 3.62
CA LEU A 9 -9.38 -7.20 3.36
C LEU A 9 -8.03 -7.91 3.40
N ALA A 10 -7.00 -7.38 2.72
CA ALA A 10 -5.67 -7.98 2.71
C ALA A 10 -5.09 -8.12 4.12
N LEU A 11 -5.25 -7.09 4.96
CA LEU A 11 -4.82 -7.12 6.36
C LEU A 11 -5.56 -8.17 7.18
N LYS A 12 -6.87 -8.29 7.00
CA LYS A 12 -7.66 -9.34 7.67
C LYS A 12 -7.23 -10.73 7.25
N LEU A 13 -6.96 -10.94 5.95
CA LEU A 13 -6.50 -12.24 5.45
C LEU A 13 -5.14 -12.61 6.06
N LEU A 14 -4.20 -11.66 6.12
CA LEU A 14 -2.91 -11.87 6.77
C LEU A 14 -3.07 -12.21 8.25
N ALA A 15 -3.82 -11.41 9.00
CA ALA A 15 -4.01 -11.64 10.44
C ALA A 15 -4.65 -13.01 10.75
N VAL A 16 -5.68 -13.38 10.00
CA VAL A 16 -6.35 -14.70 10.16
C VAL A 16 -5.42 -15.85 9.77
N ALA A 17 -4.50 -15.65 8.82
CA ALA A 17 -3.51 -16.66 8.46
C ALA A 17 -2.40 -16.78 9.51
N GLU A 18 -1.92 -15.67 10.07
CA GLU A 18 -0.97 -15.65 11.19
C GLU A 18 -1.54 -16.33 12.44
N ASP A 19 -2.85 -16.21 12.67
CA ASP A 19 -3.58 -16.94 13.72
C ASP A 19 -3.81 -18.43 13.40
N GLY A 20 -3.39 -18.91 12.23
CA GLY A 20 -3.54 -20.30 11.78
C GLY A 20 -4.96 -20.70 11.35
N GLN A 21 -5.88 -19.74 11.24
CA GLN A 21 -7.27 -20.00 10.84
C GLN A 21 -7.42 -20.05 9.30
N LEU A 22 -6.52 -19.40 8.56
CA LEU A 22 -6.40 -19.50 7.11
C LEU A 22 -5.08 -20.17 6.75
N THR A 23 -5.14 -21.32 6.07
CA THR A 23 -3.97 -22.12 5.70
C THR A 23 -3.97 -22.43 4.20
N ARG A 24 -2.88 -22.99 3.69
CA ARG A 24 -2.80 -23.51 2.32
C ARG A 24 -3.90 -24.52 2.00
N ALA A 25 -4.18 -25.41 2.96
CA ALA A 25 -5.27 -26.38 2.82
C ALA A 25 -6.64 -25.70 2.71
N SER A 26 -6.85 -24.59 3.44
CA SER A 26 -8.10 -23.83 3.41
C SER A 26 -8.42 -23.25 2.02
N ILE A 27 -7.40 -22.92 1.23
CA ILE A 27 -7.55 -22.41 -0.14
C ILE A 27 -7.41 -23.49 -1.22
N LYS A 28 -7.30 -24.77 -0.82
CA LYS A 28 -7.11 -25.92 -1.72
C LYS A 28 -5.84 -25.82 -2.58
N ASP A 29 -4.77 -25.24 -2.05
CA ASP A 29 -3.45 -25.29 -2.69
C ASP A 29 -3.01 -26.76 -2.78
N GLY A 30 -2.92 -27.28 -4.00
CA GLY A 30 -2.74 -28.70 -4.34
C GLY A 30 -3.88 -29.27 -5.19
N GLU A 31 -4.99 -28.54 -5.37
CA GLU A 31 -6.12 -28.95 -6.21
C GLU A 31 -6.27 -28.04 -7.45
N PRO A 32 -6.61 -28.59 -8.62
CA PRO A 32 -6.82 -27.78 -9.82
C PRO A 32 -8.04 -26.88 -9.64
N ILE A 33 -7.82 -25.57 -9.66
CA ILE A 33 -8.89 -24.57 -9.70
C ILE A 33 -9.04 -24.09 -11.14
N THR A 34 -10.23 -24.33 -11.70
CA THR A 34 -10.59 -23.86 -13.04
C THR A 34 -11.76 -22.89 -12.96
N TRP A 35 -11.60 -21.71 -13.56
CA TRP A 35 -12.65 -20.70 -13.69
C TRP A 35 -13.03 -20.53 -15.15
N GLN A 36 -14.32 -20.68 -15.47
CA GLN A 36 -14.85 -20.36 -16.79
C GLN A 36 -15.63 -19.04 -16.72
N SER A 37 -15.22 -18.06 -17.51
CA SER A 37 -15.92 -16.78 -17.66
C SER A 37 -16.20 -16.51 -19.14
N GLY A 38 -17.44 -16.77 -19.55
CA GLY A 38 -17.84 -16.71 -20.95
C GLY A 38 -17.03 -17.68 -21.82
N LYS A 39 -16.24 -17.14 -22.75
CA LYS A 39 -15.37 -17.92 -23.65
C LYS A 39 -13.95 -18.16 -23.09
N SER A 40 -13.62 -17.54 -21.96
CA SER A 40 -12.28 -17.67 -21.35
C SER A 40 -12.28 -18.76 -20.30
N LEU A 41 -11.21 -19.57 -20.34
CA LEU A 41 -10.90 -20.57 -19.32
C LEU A 41 -9.60 -20.16 -18.63
N VAL A 42 -9.64 -20.02 -17.31
CA VAL A 42 -8.46 -19.80 -16.48
C VAL A 42 -8.23 -21.06 -15.66
N VAL A 43 -7.04 -21.65 -15.79
CA VAL A 43 -6.60 -22.79 -14.99
C VAL A 43 -5.46 -22.30 -14.12
N LEU A 44 -5.64 -22.36 -12.81
CA LEU A 44 -4.58 -22.02 -11.85
C LEU A 44 -3.63 -23.21 -11.70
N PRO A 45 -2.35 -22.97 -11.36
CA PRO A 45 -1.43 -24.05 -11.01
C PRO A 45 -1.99 -24.88 -9.85
N ASP A 46 -1.82 -26.20 -9.93
CA ASP A 46 -2.26 -27.11 -8.86
C ASP A 46 -1.61 -26.72 -7.53
N GLN A 47 -0.33 -26.34 -7.53
CA GLN A 47 0.39 -25.88 -6.35
C GLN A 47 1.05 -24.52 -6.62
N SER A 48 0.66 -23.51 -5.85
CA SER A 48 1.18 -22.13 -5.94
C SER A 48 2.24 -21.83 -4.88
N PHE A 49 2.25 -22.57 -3.76
CA PHE A 49 3.17 -22.33 -2.64
C PHE A 49 3.97 -23.60 -2.32
N SER A 50 5.23 -23.46 -1.93
CA SER A 50 6.06 -24.64 -1.57
C SER A 50 5.91 -24.96 -0.07
N SER A 51 5.70 -23.94 0.76
CA SER A 51 5.56 -24.05 2.22
C SER A 51 4.44 -23.15 2.77
N ASP A 52 4.03 -23.36 4.02
CA ASP A 52 3.12 -22.43 4.72
C ASP A 52 3.76 -21.04 4.89
N ASP A 53 5.08 -20.98 5.07
CA ASP A 53 5.82 -19.71 5.13
C ASP A 53 5.72 -18.92 3.82
N ASP A 54 5.80 -19.60 2.65
CA ASP A 54 5.59 -18.96 1.35
C ASP A 54 4.16 -18.41 1.21
N PHE A 55 3.18 -19.10 1.79
CA PHE A 55 1.78 -18.66 1.77
C PHE A 55 1.59 -17.40 2.63
N ILE A 56 2.19 -17.36 3.82
CA ILE A 56 2.20 -16.14 4.66
C ILE A 56 2.92 -15.00 3.93
N LEU A 57 4.08 -15.26 3.32
CA LEU A 57 4.82 -14.27 2.53
C LEU A 57 3.97 -13.73 1.37
N ALA A 58 3.21 -14.59 0.68
CA ALA A 58 2.31 -14.16 -0.37
C ALA A 58 1.18 -13.23 0.15
N LEU A 59 0.66 -13.49 1.35
CA LEU A 59 -0.31 -12.61 1.99
C LEU A 59 0.30 -11.27 2.41
N GLN A 60 1.54 -11.27 2.90
CA GLN A 60 2.30 -10.04 3.17
C GLN A 60 2.50 -9.21 1.88
N ASN A 61 2.90 -9.87 0.79
CA ASN A 61 3.01 -9.22 -0.52
C ASN A 61 1.66 -8.67 -1.01
N ASN A 62 0.56 -9.39 -0.76
CA ASN A 62 -0.78 -8.91 -1.08
C ASN A 62 -1.15 -7.65 -0.27
N VAL A 63 -0.72 -7.54 0.99
CA VAL A 63 -0.84 -6.31 1.78
C VAL A 63 -0.03 -5.17 1.15
N THR A 64 1.23 -5.41 0.75
CA THR A 64 2.06 -4.41 0.05
C THR A 64 1.38 -3.89 -1.22
N ILE A 65 0.86 -4.80 -2.06
CA ILE A 65 0.17 -4.44 -3.30
C ILE A 65 -1.11 -3.65 -3.03
N ALA A 66 -1.93 -4.11 -2.07
CA ALA A 66 -3.17 -3.43 -1.71
C ALA A 66 -2.91 -2.04 -1.10
N PHE A 67 -1.84 -1.90 -0.33
CA PHE A 67 -1.39 -0.63 0.22
C PHE A 67 -0.98 0.34 -0.89
N GLY A 68 -0.16 -0.11 -1.84
CA GLY A 68 0.24 0.67 -3.01
C GLY A 68 -0.96 1.16 -3.82
N ALA A 69 -1.91 0.27 -4.09
CA ALA A 69 -3.17 0.62 -4.78
C ALA A 69 -3.98 1.68 -4.01
N ALA A 70 -4.07 1.56 -2.68
CA ALA A 70 -4.74 2.55 -1.83
C ALA A 70 -4.01 3.91 -1.82
N ALA A 71 -2.67 3.92 -1.78
CA ALA A 71 -1.86 5.13 -1.82
C ALA A 71 -2.00 5.86 -3.17
N ILE A 72 -1.95 5.12 -4.29
CA ILE A 72 -2.20 5.66 -5.62
C ILE A 72 -3.61 6.26 -5.69
N THR A 73 -4.62 5.54 -5.21
CA THR A 73 -6.01 6.01 -5.18
C THR A 73 -6.15 7.29 -4.36
N LEU A 74 -5.50 7.37 -3.20
CA LEU A 74 -5.54 8.56 -2.37
C LEU A 74 -4.96 9.78 -3.08
N ASN A 75 -3.83 9.63 -3.77
CA ASN A 75 -3.27 10.71 -4.58
C ASN A 75 -4.17 11.11 -5.75
N VAL A 76 -4.85 10.15 -6.41
CA VAL A 76 -5.82 10.48 -7.47
C VAL A 76 -6.99 11.28 -6.91
N CYS A 77 -7.56 10.87 -5.76
CA CYS A 77 -8.64 11.64 -5.13
C CYS A 77 -8.21 13.08 -4.80
N ARG A 78 -6.98 13.28 -4.31
CA ARG A 78 -6.40 14.62 -4.12
C ARG A 78 -6.45 15.44 -5.42
N GLU A 79 -6.03 14.85 -6.53
CA GLU A 79 -5.99 15.50 -7.85
C GLU A 79 -7.40 15.84 -8.35
N GLU A 80 -8.35 14.93 -8.18
CA GLU A 80 -9.76 15.13 -8.55
C GLU A 80 -10.44 16.25 -7.73
N MET A 81 -10.01 16.45 -6.48
CA MET A 81 -10.42 17.58 -5.63
C MET A 81 -9.78 18.91 -6.05
N GLY A 82 -8.91 18.92 -7.06
CA GLY A 82 -8.22 20.13 -7.53
C GLY A 82 -7.08 20.60 -6.61
N ILE A 83 -6.72 19.81 -5.60
CA ILE A 83 -5.61 20.12 -4.70
C ILE A 83 -4.31 19.88 -5.48
N LYS A 84 -3.50 20.91 -5.71
CA LYS A 84 -2.23 20.81 -6.45
C LYS A 84 -1.07 20.39 -5.55
N LEU A 85 0.01 19.91 -6.16
CA LEU A 85 1.26 19.74 -5.42
C LEU A 85 1.78 21.13 -4.99
N PRO A 86 2.08 21.32 -3.71
CA PRO A 86 2.51 22.60 -3.17
C PRO A 86 3.95 22.91 -3.58
N ASP A 87 4.20 24.18 -3.91
CA ASP A 87 5.52 24.73 -4.18
C ASP A 87 5.55 26.22 -3.81
N PRO A 88 6.16 26.61 -2.67
CA PRO A 88 6.90 25.78 -1.69
C PRO A 88 6.01 24.88 -0.83
N ILE A 89 6.62 23.99 -0.04
CA ILE A 89 5.94 23.15 0.97
C ILE A 89 6.15 23.80 2.35
N ASP A 90 5.15 24.52 2.86
CA ASP A 90 5.31 25.35 4.06
C ASP A 90 4.26 25.07 5.15
N SER A 91 3.01 24.81 4.78
CA SER A 91 1.93 24.56 5.73
C SER A 91 1.79 23.07 6.04
N ALA A 92 1.17 22.73 7.19
CA ALA A 92 0.85 21.34 7.53
C ALA A 92 0.05 20.62 6.43
N GLN A 93 -0.80 21.36 5.71
CA GLN A 93 -1.53 20.84 4.55
C GLN A 93 -0.61 20.55 3.37
N ASP A 94 0.35 21.42 3.09
CA ASP A 94 1.34 21.19 2.04
C ASP A 94 2.18 19.96 2.35
N HIS A 95 2.60 19.81 3.60
CA HIS A 95 3.32 18.64 4.08
C HIS A 95 2.47 17.36 3.91
N LEU A 96 1.19 17.39 4.28
CA LEU A 96 0.28 16.26 4.08
C LEU A 96 0.16 15.88 2.59
N VAL A 97 -0.06 16.87 1.72
CA VAL A 97 -0.19 16.64 0.27
C VAL A 97 1.10 16.08 -0.32
N ALA A 98 2.23 16.68 0.02
CA ALA A 98 3.52 16.24 -0.48
C ALA A 98 3.88 14.84 0.03
N LEU A 99 3.50 14.49 1.27
CA LEU A 99 3.70 13.14 1.81
C LEU A 99 2.85 12.10 1.06
N ILE A 100 1.55 12.37 0.82
CA ILE A 100 0.68 11.47 0.03
C ILE A 100 1.30 11.22 -1.35
N TYR A 101 1.79 12.26 -2.00
CA TYR A 101 2.46 12.16 -3.29
C TYR A 101 3.73 11.28 -3.22
N GLN A 102 4.57 11.45 -2.19
CA GLN A 102 5.80 10.67 -2.05
C GLN A 102 5.53 9.19 -1.71
N ILE A 103 4.54 8.90 -0.86
CA ILE A 103 4.11 7.52 -0.61
C ILE A 103 3.66 6.89 -1.93
N ARG A 104 2.77 7.55 -2.68
CA ARG A 104 2.39 7.08 -4.03
C ARG A 104 3.60 6.86 -4.93
N ASN A 105 4.60 7.73 -4.85
CA ASN A 105 5.79 7.63 -5.71
C ASN A 105 6.61 6.38 -5.44
N CYS A 106 6.61 5.87 -4.20
CA CYS A 106 7.32 4.63 -3.86
C CYS A 106 6.82 3.42 -4.64
N PHE A 107 5.51 3.37 -4.91
CA PHE A 107 4.84 2.26 -5.58
C PHE A 107 4.68 2.48 -7.09
N ALA A 108 5.17 3.60 -7.64
CA ALA A 108 4.95 3.96 -9.03
C ALA A 108 5.85 3.22 -10.02
N HIS A 109 6.98 2.69 -9.54
CA HIS A 109 7.99 2.02 -10.36
C HIS A 109 7.94 0.50 -10.21
N ASP A 110 7.78 0.03 -8.97
CA ASP A 110 7.55 -1.37 -8.63
C ASP A 110 6.57 -1.41 -7.46
N ILE A 111 5.46 -2.13 -7.63
CA ILE A 111 4.41 -2.24 -6.61
C ILE A 111 4.69 -3.38 -5.62
N ALA A 112 5.47 -4.39 -6.04
CA ALA A 112 5.83 -5.53 -5.20
C ALA A 112 7.05 -5.20 -4.34
N GLU A 113 7.98 -4.41 -4.87
CA GLU A 113 9.21 -3.98 -4.19
C GLU A 113 9.32 -2.44 -4.16
N PRO A 114 8.41 -1.75 -3.45
CA PRO A 114 8.37 -0.29 -3.44
C PRO A 114 9.66 0.31 -2.87
N THR A 115 10.12 1.40 -3.47
CA THR A 115 11.40 2.06 -3.14
C THR A 115 11.21 3.56 -3.11
N TRP A 116 11.79 4.25 -2.12
CA TRP A 116 11.79 5.71 -2.08
C TRP A 116 12.57 6.28 -3.25
N VAL A 117 11.89 7.00 -4.14
CA VAL A 117 12.52 7.76 -5.24
C VAL A 117 12.11 9.21 -5.09
N MET A 118 13.00 10.07 -4.60
CA MET A 118 12.65 11.42 -4.15
C MET A 118 13.60 12.47 -4.74
N ALA A 119 13.02 13.50 -5.38
CA ALA A 119 13.77 14.72 -5.69
C ALA A 119 14.16 15.46 -4.40
N GLN A 120 15.25 16.24 -4.44
CA GLN A 120 15.84 16.90 -3.25
C GLN A 120 14.82 17.71 -2.42
N ARG A 121 13.88 18.40 -3.07
CA ARG A 121 12.83 19.18 -2.37
C ARG A 121 11.91 18.36 -1.46
N TYR A 122 11.77 17.06 -1.73
CA TYR A 122 10.91 16.15 -0.97
C TYR A 122 11.68 15.37 0.10
N GLN A 123 13.01 15.37 0.05
CA GLN A 123 13.86 14.76 1.08
C GLN A 123 13.89 15.69 2.30
N ARG A 124 12.90 15.58 3.18
CA ARG A 124 12.72 16.49 4.32
C ARG A 124 11.94 15.86 5.46
N VAL A 125 11.88 16.59 6.58
CA VAL A 125 10.94 16.31 7.65
C VAL A 125 9.57 16.86 7.28
N TYR A 126 8.56 15.99 7.32
CA TYR A 126 7.18 16.33 7.08
C TYR A 126 6.48 16.61 8.40
N ASP A 127 6.05 17.86 8.61
CA ASP A 127 5.27 18.23 9.78
C ASP A 127 3.78 18.26 9.44
N LEU A 128 3.05 17.26 9.92
CA LEU A 128 1.59 17.14 9.70
C LEU A 128 0.78 17.89 10.76
N GLY A 129 1.41 18.61 11.69
CA GLY A 129 0.81 19.29 12.83
C GLY A 129 0.48 18.39 14.03
N TYR A 130 0.43 17.07 13.83
CA TYR A 130 0.20 16.07 14.90
C TYR A 130 1.26 14.97 14.94
N LYS A 131 2.09 14.86 13.89
CA LYS A 131 3.14 13.87 13.73
C LYS A 131 4.21 14.47 12.82
N GLN A 132 5.46 14.18 13.12
CA GLN A 132 6.58 14.44 12.24
C GLN A 132 7.06 13.13 11.61
N ILE A 133 7.32 13.16 10.31
CA ILE A 133 7.81 12.02 9.54
C ILE A 133 9.09 12.45 8.84
N ASP A 134 10.23 11.85 9.21
CA ASP A 134 11.53 12.21 8.65
C ASP A 134 11.88 11.34 7.45
N LEU A 135 11.75 11.92 6.24
CA LEU A 135 12.15 11.28 4.98
C LEU A 135 13.39 11.95 4.38
N SER A 136 14.19 12.66 5.19
CA SER A 136 15.37 13.39 4.70
C SER A 136 16.46 12.48 4.15
N ASN A 137 16.51 11.21 4.57
CA ASN A 137 17.60 10.28 4.25
C ASN A 137 17.11 8.90 3.78
N VAL A 138 15.91 8.81 3.19
CA VAL A 138 15.33 7.53 2.74
C VAL A 138 15.48 7.27 1.25
N ASN A 139 15.86 8.27 0.44
CA ASN A 139 15.94 8.14 -1.01
C ASN A 139 16.87 6.98 -1.45
N GLY A 140 16.35 6.11 -2.30
CA GLY A 140 17.01 4.90 -2.81
C GLY A 140 16.84 3.67 -1.92
N ARG A 141 16.24 3.80 -0.72
CA ARG A 141 15.96 2.66 0.16
C ARG A 141 14.60 2.01 -0.17
N PRO A 142 14.45 0.70 0.08
CA PRO A 142 13.14 0.06 0.12
C PRO A 142 12.19 0.84 1.03
N PHE A 143 10.92 0.91 0.65
CA PHE A 143 9.87 1.49 1.47
C PHE A 143 9.54 0.54 2.62
N GLU A 144 9.53 1.06 3.84
CA GLU A 144 9.05 0.37 5.02
C GLU A 144 7.87 1.15 5.63
N TYR A 145 6.87 0.45 6.17
CA TYR A 145 5.72 1.12 6.81
C TYR A 145 6.15 2.02 7.97
N ASP A 146 7.24 1.67 8.66
CA ASP A 146 7.80 2.46 9.76
C ASP A 146 8.43 3.78 9.30
N ASP A 147 8.82 3.90 8.02
CA ASP A 147 9.32 5.16 7.46
C ASP A 147 8.26 6.27 7.54
N ILE A 148 6.98 5.92 7.47
CA ILE A 148 5.84 6.83 7.66
C ILE A 148 5.22 6.72 9.06
N GLY A 149 5.83 5.91 9.92
CA GLY A 149 5.45 5.64 11.31
C GLY A 149 4.23 4.73 11.45
N GLY A 150 4.09 3.74 10.58
CA GLY A 150 3.14 2.64 10.71
C GLY A 150 2.18 2.50 9.54
N LEU A 151 1.68 1.28 9.37
CA LEU A 151 0.73 0.86 8.32
C LEU A 151 -0.60 1.65 8.37
N ASP A 152 -1.03 2.06 9.55
CA ASP A 152 -2.26 2.83 9.78
C ASP A 152 -2.20 4.26 9.22
N THR A 153 -0.99 4.78 8.98
CA THR A 153 -0.75 6.15 8.53
C THR A 153 -1.56 6.50 7.29
N LEU A 154 -1.72 5.58 6.34
CA LEU A 154 -2.48 5.85 5.11
C LEU A 154 -3.97 6.09 5.38
N ALA A 155 -4.57 5.38 6.35
CA ALA A 155 -5.95 5.60 6.76
C ALA A 155 -6.12 6.97 7.44
N VAL A 156 -5.15 7.37 8.28
CA VAL A 156 -5.13 8.69 8.92
C VAL A 156 -5.01 9.81 7.87
N LEU A 157 -4.11 9.67 6.90
CA LEU A 157 -3.94 10.63 5.81
C LEU A 157 -5.24 10.79 5.01
N ARG A 158 -5.92 9.68 4.69
CA ARG A 158 -7.23 9.71 4.02
C ARG A 158 -8.27 10.50 4.80
N GLN A 159 -8.43 10.24 6.10
CA GLN A 159 -9.41 10.94 6.93
C GLN A 159 -9.14 12.45 6.98
N ARG A 160 -7.86 12.84 7.10
CA ARG A 160 -7.45 14.24 7.15
C ARG A 160 -7.64 14.97 5.81
N MET A 161 -7.53 14.26 4.69
CA MET A 161 -7.76 14.82 3.36
C MET A 161 -9.25 14.99 3.04
N ILE A 162 -10.11 14.06 3.48
CA ILE A 162 -11.57 14.08 3.21
C ILE A 162 -12.33 14.93 4.25
N GLY A 163 -11.82 15.04 5.49
CA GLY A 163 -12.45 15.80 6.57
C GLY A 163 -12.26 17.32 6.49
N GLN A 164 -11.85 17.84 5.34
CA GLN A 164 -11.76 19.26 5.01
C GLN A 164 -12.89 19.63 4.05
#